data_AF-A0A7L2X5B0-F1
#
_entry.id   AF-A0A7L2X5B0-F1
#
_cell.length_a   1.000
_cell.length_b   1.000
_cell.length_c   1.000
_cell.angle_alpha   90.00
_cell.angle_beta   90.00
_cell.angle_gamma   90.00
#
_symmetry.space_group_name_H-M   'P 1'
#
loop_
_entity.id
_entity.type
_entity.pdbx_description
1 polymer ?
#
loop_
_entity_poly.entity_id
_entity_poly.type
_entity_poly.pdbx_seq_one_letter_code
_entity_poly.pdbx_strand_id
1 'polypeptide(L)'
;PNPLSFDGLPARLQKGGGGGGVSCLTPSPLSPPPRILSQDGLVEAVRRRRYYEKPCRRRQRLAYEACRRVYSSEMGRKISFLARGSRQDPWLGC
;
A
#
# COMPACT_ATOMS: atom_id res chain seq x y z
N PRO A 1 30.19 12.84 -5.45
CA PRO A 1 29.76 13.23 -4.09
C PRO A 1 28.34 13.82 -4.11
N ASN A 2 27.36 12.93 -3.89
CA ASN A 2 25.98 13.12 -3.40
C ASN A 2 25.03 14.14 -4.06
N PRO A 3 23.89 13.67 -4.59
CA PRO A 3 22.64 14.42 -4.64
C PRO A 3 21.63 13.82 -3.65
N LEU A 4 21.65 14.29 -2.40
CA LEU A 4 20.58 14.10 -1.42
C LEU A 4 20.08 15.48 -0.98
N SER A 5 19.51 16.20 -1.94
CA SER A 5 18.73 17.41 -1.70
C SER A 5 17.33 17.14 -2.23
N PHE A 6 16.45 16.62 -1.36
CA PHE A 6 15.02 16.70 -1.59
C PHE A 6 14.45 17.64 -0.53
N ASP A 7 14.52 18.92 -0.89
CA ASP A 7 13.85 20.02 -0.22
C ASP A 7 12.36 19.73 -0.03
N GLY A 8 11.82 20.26 1.08
CA GLY A 8 10.40 20.61 1.16
C GLY A 8 9.54 19.67 2.00
N LEU A 9 9.61 19.83 3.32
CA LEU A 9 8.46 19.62 4.21
C LEU A 9 7.35 20.62 3.82
N PRO A 10 6.10 20.19 3.61
CA PRO A 10 4.96 21.06 3.84
C PRO A 10 4.43 20.87 5.27
N ALA A 11 4.28 22.00 5.94
CA ALA A 11 3.67 22.15 7.23
C ALA A 11 2.27 21.53 7.32
N ARG A 12 2.02 20.89 8.47
CA ARG A 12 0.78 20.91 9.27
C ARG A 12 -0.52 21.31 8.54
N LEU A 13 -1.42 20.35 8.38
CA LEU A 13 -2.84 20.60 8.59
C LEU A 13 -3.39 19.57 9.59
N GLN A 14 -3.53 20.01 10.83
CA GLN A 14 -4.32 19.34 11.86
C GLN A 14 -5.80 19.48 11.43
N LYS A 15 -6.41 18.43 10.89
CA LYS A 15 -7.85 18.39 10.70
C LYS A 15 -8.48 18.00 12.04
N GLY A 16 -9.03 19.00 12.72
CA GLY A 16 -9.84 18.83 13.92
C GLY A 16 -11.05 17.92 13.65
N GLY A 17 -11.49 17.28 14.74
CA GLY A 17 -12.70 16.47 14.75
C GLY A 17 -13.94 17.27 14.36
N GLY A 18 -14.76 16.64 13.54
CA GLY A 18 -16.15 17.01 13.33
C GLY A 18 -16.96 15.72 13.31
N GLY A 19 -17.71 15.46 14.38
CA GLY A 19 -18.77 14.48 14.36
C GLY A 19 -19.75 14.85 13.26
N GLY A 20 -19.94 13.95 12.32
CA GLY A 20 -20.94 14.05 11.26
C GLY A 20 -21.45 12.64 11.03
N GLY A 21 -22.77 12.49 11.10
CA GLY A 21 -23.46 11.22 11.26
C GLY A 21 -22.90 10.08 10.39
N VAL A 22 -22.83 8.90 10.99
CA VAL A 22 -23.04 7.64 10.27
C VAL A 22 -24.46 7.65 9.72
N SER A 23 -24.73 8.52 8.73
CA SER A 23 -25.81 8.30 7.79
C SER A 23 -25.42 7.02 7.06
N CYS A 24 -26.15 5.97 7.39
CA CYS A 24 -26.34 4.76 6.62
C CYS A 24 -26.52 5.11 5.13
N LEU A 25 -25.40 5.28 4.41
CA LEU A 25 -25.40 5.23 2.96
C LEU A 25 -25.62 3.78 2.60
N THR A 26 -26.91 3.43 2.48
CA THR A 26 -27.40 2.22 1.86
C THR A 26 -26.59 1.95 0.59
N PRO A 27 -25.94 0.79 0.43
CA PRO A 27 -25.29 0.47 -0.83
C PRO A 27 -26.37 0.38 -1.91
N SER A 28 -26.37 1.33 -2.85
CA SER A 28 -27.20 1.27 -4.04
C SER A 28 -26.95 -0.06 -4.77
N PRO A 29 -27.98 -0.82 -5.16
CA PRO A 29 -27.83 -2.20 -5.65
C PRO A 29 -27.19 -2.33 -7.04
N LEU A 30 -26.75 -1.22 -7.66
CA LEU A 30 -26.34 -1.18 -9.07
C LEU A 30 -24.83 -1.22 -9.33
N SER A 31 -23.97 -1.26 -8.31
CA SER A 31 -22.57 -1.61 -8.54
C SER A 31 -21.98 -2.43 -7.39
N PRO A 32 -21.22 -3.50 -7.68
CA PRO A 32 -20.46 -4.17 -6.65
C PRO A 32 -19.49 -3.15 -6.03
N PRO A 33 -19.38 -3.10 -4.70
CA PRO A 33 -18.55 -2.12 -4.03
C PRO A 33 -17.10 -2.18 -4.57
N PRO A 34 -16.42 -1.03 -4.74
CA PRO A 34 -15.13 -0.93 -5.44
C PRO A 34 -14.02 -1.78 -4.79
N ARG A 35 -14.21 -2.20 -3.54
CA ARG A 35 -13.32 -3.11 -2.82
C ARG A 35 -13.33 -4.52 -3.43
N ILE A 36 -14.48 -5.03 -3.85
CA ILE A 36 -14.62 -6.37 -4.42
C ILE A 36 -13.89 -6.43 -5.77
N LEU A 37 -14.16 -5.48 -6.66
CA LEU A 37 -13.50 -5.36 -7.96
C LEU A 37 -11.97 -5.18 -7.87
N SER A 38 -11.51 -4.57 -6.78
CA SER A 38 -10.08 -4.38 -6.50
C SER A 38 -9.42 -5.65 -5.95
N GLN A 39 -10.12 -6.42 -5.10
CA GLN A 39 -9.66 -7.72 -4.61
C GLN A 39 -9.52 -8.74 -5.76
N ASP A 40 -10.49 -8.75 -6.67
CA ASP A 40 -10.48 -9.63 -7.85
C ASP A 40 -9.43 -9.24 -8.90
N GLY A 41 -8.78 -8.08 -8.74
CA GLY A 41 -7.76 -7.57 -9.67
C GLY A 41 -8.33 -7.13 -11.04
N LEU A 42 -9.65 -7.09 -11.20
CA LEU A 42 -10.33 -6.73 -12.45
C LEU A 42 -10.02 -5.30 -12.87
N VAL A 43 -9.91 -4.38 -11.91
CA VAL A 43 -9.56 -2.97 -12.17
C VAL A 43 -8.19 -2.84 -12.87
N GLU A 44 -7.21 -3.60 -12.40
CA GLU A 44 -5.85 -3.61 -12.98
C GLU A 44 -5.83 -4.31 -14.35
N ALA A 45 -6.59 -5.39 -14.51
CA ALA A 45 -6.73 -6.07 -15.79
C ALA A 45 -7.36 -5.18 -16.87
N VAL A 46 -8.40 -4.42 -16.52
CA VAL A 46 -9.06 -3.46 -17.43
C VAL A 46 -8.10 -2.33 -17.82
N ARG A 47 -7.35 -1.76 -16.87
CA ARG A 47 -6.32 -0.74 -17.14
C ARG A 47 -5.26 -1.23 -18.11
N ARG A 48 -4.77 -2.46 -17.92
CA ARG A 48 -3.72 -3.08 -18.76
C ARG A 48 -4.20 -3.43 -20.17
N ARG A 49 -5.50 -3.71 -20.35
CA ARG A 49 -6.08 -4.03 -21.67
C ARG A 49 -6.36 -2.80 -22.55
N ARG A 50 -6.23 -1.57 -22.02
CA ARG A 50 -6.42 -0.33 -22.79
C ARG A 50 -5.38 -0.15 -23.91
N TYR A 51 -4.16 -0.66 -23.72
CA TYR A 51 -3.09 -0.56 -24.70
C TYR A 51 -2.39 -1.91 -24.85
N TYR A 52 -1.91 -2.22 -26.07
CA TYR A 52 -1.19 -3.47 -26.31
C TYR A 52 0.15 -3.49 -25.56
N GLU A 53 0.30 -4.44 -24.64
CA GLU A 53 1.54 -4.71 -23.93
C GLU A 53 2.33 -5.83 -24.64
N LYS A 54 3.56 -5.55 -25.05
CA LYS A 54 4.44 -6.57 -25.67
C LYS A 54 4.66 -7.76 -24.71
N PRO A 55 4.75 -8.99 -25.23
CA PRO A 55 4.87 -10.20 -24.39
C PRO A 55 6.12 -10.20 -23.50
N CYS A 56 7.24 -9.65 -23.96
CA CYS A 56 8.46 -9.51 -23.16
C CYS A 56 8.28 -8.59 -21.95
N ARG A 57 7.56 -7.47 -22.11
CA ARG A 57 7.24 -6.52 -21.03
C ARG A 57 6.30 -7.15 -20.02
N ARG A 58 5.30 -7.90 -20.49
CA ARG A 58 4.39 -8.65 -19.63
C ARG A 58 5.13 -9.67 -18.75
N ARG A 59 6.06 -10.45 -19.31
CA ARG A 59 6.85 -11.44 -18.55
C ARG A 59 7.73 -10.77 -17.48
N GLN A 60 8.42 -9.68 -17.82
CA GLN A 60 9.23 -8.93 -16.86
C GLN A 60 8.40 -8.37 -15.71
N ARG A 61 7.21 -7.82 -16.01
CA ARG A 61 6.30 -7.32 -14.99
C ARG A 61 5.85 -8.42 -14.04
N LEU A 62 5.42 -9.58 -14.57
CA LEU A 62 4.96 -10.70 -13.75
C LEU A 62 6.07 -11.22 -12.82
N ALA A 63 7.30 -11.32 -13.32
CA ALA A 63 8.45 -11.70 -12.51
C ALA A 63 8.70 -10.68 -11.38
N TYR A 64 8.67 -9.39 -11.71
CA TYR A 64 8.84 -8.32 -10.72
C TYR A 64 7.73 -8.31 -9.66
N GLU A 65 6.46 -8.44 -10.07
CA GLU A 65 5.31 -8.51 -9.15
C GLU A 65 5.41 -9.73 -8.22
N ALA A 66 5.82 -10.88 -8.74
CA ALA A 66 6.02 -12.10 -7.95
C ALA A 66 7.12 -11.91 -6.89
N CYS A 67 8.32 -11.47 -7.30
CA CYS A 67 9.41 -11.23 -6.36
C CYS A 67 9.07 -10.16 -5.33
N ARG A 68 8.40 -9.08 -5.74
CA ARG A 68 7.95 -8.01 -4.84
C ARG A 68 6.94 -8.53 -3.81
N ARG A 69 6.00 -9.39 -4.21
CA ARG A 69 5.03 -10.01 -3.28
C ARG A 69 5.75 -10.84 -2.22
N VAL A 70 6.67 -11.71 -2.63
CA VAL A 70 7.46 -12.54 -1.71
C VAL A 70 8.27 -11.67 -0.76
N TYR A 71 8.97 -10.65 -1.28
CA TYR A 71 9.72 -9.72 -0.45
C TYR A 71 8.84 -9.00 0.56
N SER A 72 7.67 -8.50 0.14
CA SER A 72 6.76 -7.75 1.02
C SER A 72 6.18 -8.65 2.12
N SER A 73 5.82 -9.90 1.80
CA SER A 73 5.34 -10.85 2.80
C SER A 73 6.43 -11.24 3.80
N GLU A 74 7.64 -11.52 3.32
CA GLU A 74 8.77 -11.88 4.19
C GLU A 74 9.20 -10.70 5.05
N MET A 75 9.25 -9.49 4.49
CA MET A 75 9.59 -8.29 5.24
C MET A 75 8.53 -8.00 6.31
N GLY A 76 7.24 -8.17 6.00
CA GLY A 76 6.17 -8.08 6.98
C GLY A 76 6.30 -9.08 8.13
N ARG A 77 6.70 -10.33 7.84
CA ARG A 77 6.99 -11.36 8.85
C ARG A 77 8.19 -10.95 9.72
N LYS A 78 9.28 -10.47 9.10
CA LYS A 78 10.48 -10.01 9.82
C LYS A 78 10.18 -8.84 10.74
N ILE A 79 9.45 -7.84 10.25
CA ILE A 79 9.03 -6.68 11.06
C ILE A 79 8.16 -7.15 12.23
N SER A 80 7.17 -8.02 11.99
CA SER A 80 6.30 -8.53 13.05
C SER A 80 7.06 -9.33 14.11
N PHE A 81 8.13 -10.02 13.71
CA PHE A 81 9.02 -10.72 14.63
C PHE A 81 9.83 -9.74 15.48
N LEU A 82 10.52 -8.78 14.85
CA LEU A 82 11.35 -7.79 15.54
C LEU A 82 10.52 -6.85 16.43
N ALA A 83 9.29 -6.54 16.03
CA ALA A 83 8.37 -5.71 16.81
C ALA A 83 8.13 -6.28 18.22
N ARG A 84 8.18 -7.61 18.41
CA ARG A 84 8.06 -8.24 19.73
C ARG A 84 9.24 -7.92 20.65
N GLY A 85 10.42 -7.71 20.08
CA GLY A 85 11.65 -7.35 20.81
C GLY A 85 11.88 -5.85 20.93
N SER A 86 11.01 -5.00 20.37
CA SER A 86 11.15 -3.53 20.39
C SER A 86 10.75 -2.89 21.73
N ARG A 87 11.24 -3.45 22.84
CA ARG A 87 11.15 -2.83 24.17
C ARG A 87 12.24 -1.78 24.34
N GLN A 88 11.97 -0.80 25.21
CA GLN A 88 13.01 0.13 25.67
C GLN A 88 14.17 -0.67 26.29
N ASP A 89 15.38 -0.18 26.08
CA ASP A 89 16.60 -0.84 26.55
C ASP A 89 16.49 -1.11 28.06
N PRO A 90 16.62 -2.37 28.50
CA PRO A 90 16.61 -2.70 29.92
C PRO A 90 17.75 -2.02 30.71
N TRP A 91 18.82 -1.58 30.04
CA TRP A 91 20.01 -1.01 30.70
C TRP A 91 20.25 0.43 30.26
N LEU A 92 19.33 1.32 30.61
CA LEU A 92 19.54 2.75 30.46
C LEU A 92 20.67 3.21 31.42
N GLY A 93 21.87 3.47 30.88
CA GLY A 93 22.95 4.15 31.60
C GLY A 93 24.25 3.37 31.85
N CYS A 94 24.46 2.23 31.18
CA CYS A 94 25.78 1.59 31.05
C CYS A 94 26.33 1.76 29.64
#